data_AF-A0A8J6N2R5-F1
#
_entry.id   AF-A0A8J6N2R5-F1
#
_cell.length_a   1.000
_cell.length_b   1.000
_cell.length_c   1.000
_cell.angle_alpha   90.00
_cell.angle_beta   90.00
_cell.angle_gamma   90.00
#
_symmetry.space_group_name_H-M   'P 1'
#
loop_
_entity.id
_entity.type
_entity.pdbx_description
1 polymer ?
#
loop_
_entity_poly.entity_id
_entity_poly.type
_entity_poly.pdbx_seq_one_letter_code
_entity_poly.pdbx_strand_id
1 'polypeptide(L)'
;MWSAAGSVMDNIAEGFDDGSTREFIRFLGYSQRSCSEVQSQLYRALDCKYINQNQFERAYEIASECRKQIKGFRKYLRDYDFKE
;
A
#
# COMPACT_ATOMS: atom_id res chain seq x y z
N MET A 1 -2.38 -13.30 1.58
CA MET A 1 -1.26 -12.53 0.99
C MET A 1 -1.61 -11.97 -0.38
N TRP A 2 -2.01 -12.80 -1.36
CA TRP A 2 -2.37 -12.34 -2.71
C TRP A 2 -3.50 -11.30 -2.73
N SER A 3 -4.57 -11.49 -1.96
CA SER A 3 -5.68 -10.52 -1.90
C SER A 3 -5.24 -9.15 -1.37
N ALA A 4 -4.37 -9.11 -0.35
CA ALA A 4 -3.87 -7.85 0.19
C ALA A 4 -2.92 -7.16 -0.80
N ALA A 5 -2.08 -7.91 -1.51
CA ALA A 5 -1.18 -7.36 -2.52
C ALA A 5 -1.95 -6.79 -3.73
N GLY A 6 -2.97 -7.52 -4.24
CA GLY A 6 -3.85 -7.04 -5.31
C GLY A 6 -4.63 -5.80 -4.89
N SER A 7 -5.18 -5.80 -3.68
CA SER A 7 -5.94 -4.69 -3.12
C SER A 7 -5.17 -3.37 -3.07
N VAL A 8 -3.82 -3.37 -3.00
CA VAL A 8 -3.03 -2.13 -3.09
C VAL A 8 -3.31 -1.41 -4.41
N MET A 9 -3.23 -2.15 -5.53
CA MET A 9 -3.44 -1.63 -6.88
C MET A 9 -4.92 -1.33 -7.15
N ASP A 10 -5.82 -2.23 -6.73
CA ASP A 10 -7.26 -2.06 -6.92
C ASP A 10 -7.76 -0.75 -6.29
N ASN A 11 -7.37 -0.48 -5.04
CA ASN A 11 -7.72 0.77 -4.36
C ASN A 11 -7.14 2.01 -5.06
N ILE A 12 -5.94 1.93 -5.66
CA ILE A 12 -5.36 3.07 -6.41
C ILE A 12 -6.22 3.36 -7.64
N ALA A 13 -6.58 2.34 -8.40
CA ALA A 13 -7.39 2.47 -9.61
C ALA A 13 -8.80 2.98 -9.29
N GLU A 14 -9.46 2.40 -8.28
CA GLU A 14 -10.81 2.78 -7.86
C GLU A 14 -10.85 4.23 -7.35
N GLY A 15 -9.86 4.64 -6.54
CA GLY A 15 -9.79 6.01 -6.07
C GLY A 15 -9.49 7.04 -7.15
N PHE A 16 -8.77 6.65 -8.21
CA PHE A 16 -8.46 7.54 -9.32
C PHE A 16 -9.69 7.76 -10.22
N ASP A 17 -10.47 6.71 -10.47
CA ASP A 17 -11.65 6.74 -11.34
C ASP A 17 -12.80 7.61 -10.77
N ASP A 18 -12.86 7.78 -9.45
CA ASP A 18 -13.86 8.62 -8.77
C ASP A 18 -13.82 10.11 -9.20
N GLY A 19 -12.66 10.60 -9.65
CA GLY A 19 -12.49 11.97 -10.16
C GLY A 19 -12.42 13.06 -9.08
N SER A 20 -12.61 12.72 -7.80
CA SER A 20 -12.43 13.63 -6.66
C SER A 20 -11.07 13.46 -6.00
N THR A 21 -10.29 14.54 -5.85
CA THR A 21 -9.01 14.54 -5.13
C THR A 21 -9.16 14.01 -3.70
N ARG A 22 -10.26 14.40 -3.02
CA ARG A 22 -10.56 13.95 -1.65
C ARG A 22 -10.76 12.44 -1.58
N GLU A 23 -11.50 11.88 -2.53
CA GLU A 23 -11.75 10.44 -2.60
C GLU A 23 -10.49 9.68 -2.97
N PHE A 24 -9.71 10.21 -3.92
CA PHE A 24 -8.43 9.61 -4.27
C PHE A 24 -7.48 9.55 -3.05
N ILE A 25 -7.39 10.62 -2.25
CA ILE A 25 -6.63 10.64 -0.99
C ILE A 25 -7.13 9.59 0.01
N ARG A 26 -8.44 9.33 0.08
CA ARG A 26 -9.06 8.32 0.95
C ARG A 26 -8.64 6.92 0.52
N PHE A 27 -8.78 6.61 -0.76
CA PHE A 27 -8.41 5.33 -1.37
C PHE A 27 -6.91 5.05 -1.31
N LEU A 28 -6.04 6.04 -1.53
CA LEU A 28 -4.60 5.91 -1.27
C LEU A 28 -4.31 5.54 0.19
N GLY A 29 -5.15 6.01 1.13
CA GLY A 29 -5.09 5.57 2.52
C GLY A 29 -5.42 4.08 2.70
N TYR A 30 -6.32 3.53 1.89
CA TYR A 30 -6.66 2.10 1.88
C TYR A 30 -5.52 1.27 1.30
N SER A 31 -4.96 1.69 0.15
CA SER A 31 -3.76 1.07 -0.44
C SER A 31 -2.59 1.01 0.56
N GLN A 32 -2.35 2.10 1.29
CA GLN A 32 -1.29 2.15 2.31
C GLN A 32 -1.51 1.13 3.45
N ARG A 33 -2.77 0.89 3.85
CA ARG A 33 -3.13 -0.14 4.85
C ARG A 33 -2.89 -1.54 4.29
N SER A 34 -3.31 -1.81 3.05
CA SER A 34 -3.09 -3.10 2.38
C SER A 34 -1.59 -3.45 2.27
N CYS A 35 -0.69 -2.48 2.04
CA CYS A 35 0.75 -2.72 2.12
C CYS A 35 1.21 -3.22 3.50
N SER A 36 0.63 -2.68 4.57
CA SER A 36 0.97 -3.07 5.95
C SER A 36 0.41 -4.46 6.28
N GLU A 37 -0.74 -4.82 5.72
CA GLU A 37 -1.28 -6.18 5.81
C GLU A 37 -0.39 -7.19 5.08
N VAL A 38 0.15 -6.85 3.91
CA VAL A 38 1.14 -7.70 3.20
C VAL A 38 2.35 -7.95 4.11
N GLN A 39 2.90 -6.91 4.75
CA GLN A 39 4.01 -7.05 5.70
C GLN A 39 3.67 -7.97 6.87
N SER A 40 2.48 -7.85 7.45
CA SER A 40 2.02 -8.76 8.52
C SER A 40 1.88 -10.21 8.03
N GLN A 41 1.38 -10.43 6.82
CA GLN A 41 1.26 -11.77 6.23
C GLN A 41 2.63 -12.38 5.89
N LEU A 42 3.62 -11.57 5.54
CA LEU A 42 4.99 -12.04 5.33
C LEU A 42 5.60 -12.61 6.61
N TYR A 43 5.35 -12.00 7.77
CA TYR A 43 5.79 -12.56 9.06
C TYR A 43 5.17 -13.94 9.29
N ARG A 44 3.85 -14.07 9.08
CA ARG A 44 3.16 -15.37 9.18
C ARG A 44 3.74 -16.40 8.22
N ALA A 45 4.08 -15.99 7.00
CA ALA A 45 4.69 -16.88 6.01
C ALA A 45 6.09 -17.35 6.42
N LEU A 46 6.89 -16.47 7.03
CA LEU A 46 8.21 -16.79 7.57
C LEU A 46 8.11 -17.73 8.78
N ASP A 47 7.21 -17.44 9.72
CA ASP A 47 7.00 -18.24 10.93
C ASP A 47 6.55 -19.67 10.59
N CYS A 48 5.68 -19.81 9.59
CA CYS A 48 5.24 -21.10 9.05
C CYS A 48 6.27 -21.76 8.11
N LYS A 49 7.45 -21.16 7.91
CA LYS A 49 8.52 -21.64 7.03
C LYS A 49 8.11 -21.85 5.57
N TYR A 50 7.10 -21.11 5.09
CA TYR A 50 6.72 -21.12 3.67
C TYR A 50 7.71 -20.31 2.81
N ILE A 51 8.43 -19.38 3.42
CA ILE A 51 9.48 -18.58 2.80
C ILE A 51 10.72 -18.58 3.70
N ASN A 52 11.88 -18.35 3.11
CA ASN A 52 13.12 -18.13 3.86
C ASN A 52 13.34 -16.65 4.18
N GLN A 53 14.35 -16.37 5.01
CA GLN A 53 14.68 -15.02 5.45
C GLN A 53 14.96 -14.06 4.30
N ASN A 54 15.72 -14.47 3.28
CA ASN A 54 16.04 -13.64 2.11
C ASN A 54 14.77 -13.28 1.30
N GLN A 55 13.85 -14.22 1.14
CA GLN A 55 12.56 -13.99 0.48
C GLN A 55 11.69 -13.04 1.28
N PHE A 56 11.66 -13.21 2.61
CA PHE A 56 10.96 -12.31 3.52
C PHE A 56 11.48 -10.89 3.39
N GLU A 57 12.80 -10.68 3.54
CA GLU A 57 13.42 -9.35 3.50
C GLU A 57 13.15 -8.63 2.19
N ARG A 58 13.32 -9.35 1.06
CA ARG A 58 13.04 -8.79 -0.27
C ARG A 58 11.58 -8.36 -0.41
N ALA A 59 10.64 -9.23 -0.07
CA ALA A 59 9.21 -8.92 -0.21
C ALA A 59 8.77 -7.83 0.78
N TYR A 60 9.33 -7.83 1.99
CA TYR A 60 9.04 -6.84 3.01
C TYR A 60 9.52 -5.45 2.60
N GLU A 61 10.72 -5.34 2.01
CA GLU A 61 11.21 -4.04 1.54
C GLU A 61 10.39 -3.53 0.36
N ILE A 62 10.00 -4.38 -0.60
CA ILE A 62 9.10 -3.98 -1.69
C ILE A 62 7.77 -3.41 -1.15
N ALA A 63 7.16 -4.09 -0.17
CA ALA A 63 5.94 -3.60 0.47
C ALA A 63 6.18 -2.29 1.24
N SER A 64 7.35 -2.14 1.89
CA SER A 64 7.78 -0.94 2.61
C SER A 64 7.95 0.26 1.67
N GLU A 65 8.63 0.07 0.54
CA GLU A 65 8.84 1.08 -0.50
C GLU A 65 7.52 1.54 -1.11
N CYS A 66 6.67 0.60 -1.51
CA CYS A 66 5.34 0.90 -2.04
C CYS A 66 4.52 1.75 -1.05
N ARG A 67 4.51 1.35 0.23
CA ARG A 67 3.85 2.10 1.30
C ARG A 67 4.41 3.53 1.46
N LYS A 68 5.74 3.70 1.39
CA LYS A 68 6.41 5.01 1.48
C LYS A 68 6.00 5.91 0.31
N GLN A 69 5.99 5.37 -0.91
CA GLN A 69 5.58 6.09 -2.13
C GLN A 69 4.12 6.55 -2.04
N ILE A 70 3.20 5.64 -1.69
CA ILE A 70 1.77 5.97 -1.50
C ILE A 70 1.60 7.06 -0.44
N LYS A 71 2.29 6.95 0.70
CA LYS A 71 2.24 7.95 1.77
C LYS A 71 2.74 9.31 1.30
N GLY A 72 3.84 9.34 0.55
CA GLY A 72 4.41 10.57 -0.02
C GLY A 72 3.45 11.24 -0.99
N PHE A 73 2.89 10.47 -1.93
CA PHE A 73 1.94 10.98 -2.91
C PHE A 73 0.65 11.48 -2.27
N ARG A 74 0.08 10.73 -1.33
CA ARG A 74 -1.09 11.14 -0.55
C ARG A 74 -0.84 12.40 0.28
N LYS A 75 0.38 12.62 0.78
CA LYS A 75 0.75 13.88 1.44
C LYS A 75 0.75 15.03 0.43
N TYR A 76 1.42 14.86 -0.70
CA TYR A 76 1.46 15.85 -1.77
C TYR A 76 0.06 16.30 -2.22
N LEU A 77 -0.86 15.35 -2.47
CA LEU A 77 -2.22 15.68 -2.90
C LEU A 77 -3.00 16.48 -1.85
N ARG A 78 -2.86 16.15 -0.56
CA ARG A 78 -3.46 16.95 0.52
C ARG A 78 -2.92 18.37 0.51
N ASP A 79 -1.59 18.52 0.45
CA ASP A 79 -0.94 19.83 0.48
C ASP A 79 -1.27 20.67 -0.77
N TYR A 80 -1.63 20.04 -1.89
CA TYR A 80 -2.12 20.69 -3.11
C TYR A 80 -3.59 21.13 -2.97
N ASP A 81 -4.47 20.23 -2.53
CA ASP A 81 -5.91 20.47 -2.36
C ASP A 81 -6.20 21.59 -1.35
N PHE A 82 -5.38 21.75 -0.31
CA PHE A 82 -5.51 22.87 0.64
C PHE A 82 -5.06 24.24 0.10
N LYS A 83 -4.38 24.28 -1.05
CA LYS A 83 -3.90 25.52 -1.66
C LYS A 83 -4.85 26.08 -2.72
N GLU A 84 -5.78 25.28 -3.23
CA GLU A 84 -6.88 25.73 -4.08
C GLU A 84 -8.13 26.05 -3.25
#